data_AF-A0A1G8SPH6-F1
#
_entry.id   AF-A0A1G8SPH6-F1
#
_cell.length_a   1.000
_cell.length_b   1.000
_cell.length_c   1.000
_cell.angle_alpha   90.00
_cell.angle_beta   90.00
_cell.angle_gamma   90.00
#
_symmetry.space_group_name_H-M   'P 1'
#
loop_
_entity.id
_entity.type
_entity.pdbx_description
1 polymer ?
#
loop_
_entity_poly.entity_id
_entity_poly.type
_entity_poly.pdbx_seq_one_letter_code
_entity_poly.pdbx_strand_id
1 'polypeptide(L)'
;MEERMRMILPDRDMERMTVDNEIVTVNVHGLSLNAMIRLLKNISVICMGTFTLRIIHGFNHGTKLKDAIRTEGLFLRSYKIVPDQTNPGVTMIVFA
;
A
#
# COMPACT_ATOMS: atom_id res chain seq x y z
N MET A 1 13.37 2.13 -8.22
CA MET A 1 11.96 1.73 -7.95
C MET A 1 11.02 2.86 -8.34
N GLU A 2 11.23 4.06 -7.79
CA GLU A 2 10.42 5.25 -8.07
C GLU A 2 10.29 5.60 -9.56
N GLU A 3 11.39 5.60 -10.32
CA GLU A 3 11.35 5.90 -11.77
C GLU A 3 10.40 4.99 -12.54
N ARG A 4 10.38 3.68 -12.23
CA ARG A 4 9.45 2.73 -12.86
C ARG A 4 8.00 3.00 -12.49
N MET A 5 7.75 3.41 -11.25
CA MET A 5 6.41 3.78 -10.80
C MET A 5 5.91 5.02 -11.55
N ARG A 6 6.74 6.05 -11.70
CA ARG A 6 6.41 7.27 -12.46
C ARG A 6 6.12 7.01 -13.94
N MET A 7 6.73 5.97 -14.53
CA MET A 7 6.45 5.59 -15.93
C MET A 7 5.11 4.87 -16.12
N ILE A 8 4.57 4.23 -15.07
CA ILE A 8 3.41 3.32 -15.19
C ILE A 8 2.16 3.89 -14.50
N LEU A 9 2.34 4.59 -13.37
CA LEU A 9 1.26 5.12 -12.56
C LEU A 9 0.95 6.56 -12.97
N PRO A 10 -0.35 6.95 -12.96
CA PRO A 10 -0.73 8.34 -13.20
C PRO A 10 -0.28 9.24 -12.04
N ASP A 11 -0.08 10.53 -12.31
CA ASP A 11 0.42 11.51 -11.32
C ASP A 11 -0.40 11.54 -10.03
N ARG A 12 -1.74 11.45 -10.13
CA ARG A 12 -2.63 11.38 -8.96
C ARG A 12 -2.35 10.22 -8.00
N ASP A 13 -1.80 9.12 -8.51
CA ASP A 13 -1.42 7.96 -7.70
C ASP A 13 -0.02 8.20 -7.13
N MET A 14 0.88 8.79 -7.92
CA MET A 14 2.24 9.17 -7.48
C MET A 14 2.22 10.22 -6.36
N GLU A 15 1.32 11.21 -6.41
CA GLU A 15 1.13 12.23 -5.37
C GLU A 15 0.75 11.64 -4.00
N ARG A 16 0.22 10.42 -3.98
CA ARG A 16 -0.16 9.71 -2.76
C ARG A 16 0.97 8.88 -2.17
N MET A 17 2.14 8.84 -2.79
CA MET A 17 3.21 7.95 -2.36
C MET A 17 4.58 8.62 -2.27
N THR A 18 5.40 8.04 -1.40
CA THR A 18 6.83 8.34 -1.31
C THR A 18 7.59 7.03 -1.36
N VAL A 19 8.74 7.05 -2.02
CA VAL A 19 9.62 5.88 -2.15
C VAL A 19 10.95 6.23 -1.47
N ASP A 20 11.33 5.45 -0.47
CA ASP A 20 12.59 5.58 0.24
C ASP A 20 13.24 4.20 0.37
N ASN A 21 14.31 3.96 -0.37
CA ASN A 21 14.99 2.67 -0.47
C ASN A 21 14.01 1.51 -0.79
N GLU A 22 13.83 0.59 0.16
CA GLU A 22 12.92 -0.56 0.07
C GLU A 22 11.55 -0.29 0.71
N ILE A 23 11.25 0.95 1.07
CA ILE A 23 9.98 1.33 1.70
C ILE A 23 9.16 2.19 0.74
N VAL A 24 7.99 1.67 0.36
CA VAL A 24 6.97 2.43 -0.37
C VAL A 24 5.90 2.84 0.62
N THR A 25 5.78 4.14 0.90
CA THR A 25 4.68 4.65 1.74
C THR A 25 3.57 5.15 0.82
N VAL A 26 2.32 4.74 1.08
CA VAL A 26 1.15 5.11 0.28
C VAL A 26 -0.02 5.57 1.14
N ASN A 27 -0.58 6.73 0.82
CA ASN A 27 -1.76 7.29 1.47
C ASN A 27 -3.04 6.93 0.70
N VAL A 28 -3.75 5.93 1.22
CA VAL A 28 -5.02 5.44 0.66
C VAL A 28 -6.24 6.00 1.40
N HIS A 29 -6.02 6.86 2.40
CA HIS A 29 -7.12 7.53 3.09
C HIS A 29 -8.00 8.31 2.09
N GLY A 30 -9.31 8.20 2.28
CA GLY A 30 -10.31 8.81 1.41
C GLY A 30 -10.49 8.15 0.03
N LEU A 31 -9.77 7.08 -0.28
CA LEU A 31 -10.04 6.30 -1.50
C LEU A 31 -11.24 5.37 -1.33
N SER A 32 -11.91 5.09 -2.44
CA SER A 32 -12.83 3.95 -2.49
C SER A 32 -12.06 2.64 -2.37
N LEU A 33 -12.73 1.59 -1.90
CA LEU A 33 -12.13 0.26 -1.76
C LEU A 33 -11.49 -0.23 -3.08
N ASN A 34 -12.19 -0.05 -4.21
CA ASN A 34 -11.71 -0.46 -5.53
C ASN A 34 -10.47 0.34 -5.98
N ALA A 35 -10.44 1.64 -5.71
CA ALA A 35 -9.29 2.47 -6.03
C ALA A 35 -8.05 2.07 -5.21
N MET A 36 -8.24 1.82 -3.91
CA MET A 36 -7.20 1.29 -3.03
C MET A 36 -6.67 -0.06 -3.54
N ILE A 37 -7.55 -1.04 -3.78
CA ILE A 37 -7.14 -2.38 -4.25
C ILE A 37 -6.32 -2.29 -5.53
N ARG A 38 -6.79 -1.51 -6.52
CA ARG A 38 -6.06 -1.32 -7.78
C ARG A 38 -4.68 -0.73 -7.55
N LEU A 39 -4.58 0.33 -6.76
CA LEU A 39 -3.31 1.00 -6.48
C LEU A 39 -2.32 0.06 -5.79
N LEU A 40 -2.74 -0.61 -4.71
CA LEU A 40 -1.88 -1.52 -3.97
C LEU A 40 -1.40 -2.69 -4.85
N LYS A 41 -2.29 -3.27 -5.67
CA LYS A 41 -1.92 -4.34 -6.61
C LYS A 41 -0.89 -3.86 -7.62
N ASN A 42 -1.09 -2.69 -8.22
CA ASN A 42 -0.11 -2.11 -9.15
C ASN A 42 1.26 -1.93 -8.49
N ILE A 43 1.30 -1.39 -7.27
CA ILE A 43 2.55 -1.25 -6.50
C ILE A 43 3.23 -2.62 -6.32
N SER A 44 2.48 -3.65 -5.92
CA SER A 44 3.04 -4.99 -5.67
C SER A 44 3.65 -5.66 -6.91
N VAL A 45 3.17 -5.29 -8.10
CA VAL A 45 3.65 -5.80 -9.39
C VAL A 45 4.84 -4.98 -9.91
N ILE A 46 4.80 -3.66 -9.76
CA ILE A 46 5.88 -2.77 -10.23
C ILE A 46 7.14 -2.93 -9.37
N CYS A 47 6.97 -3.06 -8.05
CA CYS A 47 8.05 -3.29 -7.11
C CYS A 47 8.51 -4.75 -7.17
N MET A 48 9.61 -5.00 -7.86
CA MET A 48 10.26 -6.31 -7.89
C MET A 48 11.19 -6.50 -6.69
N GLY A 49 11.30 -7.73 -6.18
CA GLY A 49 12.15 -8.07 -5.04
C GLY A 49 11.52 -7.75 -3.68
N THR A 50 12.34 -7.78 -2.63
CA THR A 50 11.94 -7.52 -1.25
C THR A 50 11.67 -6.04 -1.04
N PHE A 51 10.52 -5.71 -0.45
CA PHE A 51 10.19 -4.33 -0.08
C PHE A 51 9.08 -4.30 0.98
N THR A 52 8.98 -3.17 1.68
CA THR A 52 7.91 -2.89 2.64
C THR A 52 6.94 -1.86 2.05
N LEU A 53 5.67 -2.22 1.99
CA LEU A 53 4.57 -1.31 1.65
C LEU A 53 3.93 -0.78 2.93
N ARG A 54 4.17 0.48 3.26
CA ARG A 54 3.58 1.17 4.41
C ARG A 54 2.30 1.89 3.98
N ILE A 55 1.15 1.37 4.41
CA ILE A 55 -0.17 1.84 3.95
C ILE A 55 -0.83 2.69 5.02
N ILE A 56 -1.09 3.96 4.70
CA ILE A 56 -1.84 4.89 5.54
C ILE A 56 -3.30 4.85 5.07
N HIS A 57 -4.15 4.15 5.83
CA HIS A 57 -5.58 3.99 5.52
C HIS A 57 -6.49 4.84 6.42
N GLY A 58 -5.94 5.45 7.48
CA GLY A 58 -6.69 6.22 8.47
C GLY A 58 -7.47 5.34 9.47
N PHE A 59 -8.02 5.96 10.52
CA PHE A 59 -8.68 5.26 11.62
C PHE A 59 -10.12 5.77 11.91
N ASN A 60 -10.37 7.06 11.74
CA ASN A 60 -11.53 7.72 12.36
C ASN A 60 -12.86 7.62 11.58
N HIS A 61 -12.86 7.21 10.30
CA HIS A 61 -14.06 7.28 9.43
C HIS A 61 -14.49 5.91 8.87
N GLY A 62 -14.23 4.85 9.63
CA GLY A 62 -14.61 3.48 9.29
C GLY A 62 -13.41 2.57 9.00
N THR A 63 -13.67 1.26 9.03
CA THR A 63 -12.61 0.23 9.01
C THR A 63 -12.49 -0.50 7.69
N LYS A 64 -13.38 -0.27 6.70
CA LYS A 64 -13.44 -1.05 5.45
C LYS A 64 -12.09 -1.19 4.73
N LEU A 65 -11.33 -0.10 4.61
CA LEU A 65 -10.00 -0.14 3.98
C LEU A 65 -9.00 -0.94 4.82
N LYS A 66 -8.95 -0.67 6.13
CA LYS A 66 -8.13 -1.42 7.10
C LYS A 66 -8.43 -2.92 7.05
N ASP A 67 -9.70 -3.27 7.09
CA ASP A 67 -10.16 -4.66 7.12
C ASP A 67 -9.78 -5.36 5.81
N ALA A 68 -9.99 -4.71 4.66
CA ALA A 68 -9.56 -5.24 3.38
C ALA A 68 -8.05 -5.42 3.24
N ILE A 69 -7.24 -4.50 3.78
CA ILE A 69 -5.78 -4.60 3.80
C ILE A 69 -5.31 -5.76 4.69
N ARG A 70 -6.04 -6.01 5.79
CA ARG A 70 -5.70 -7.02 6.80
C ARG A 70 -6.27 -8.42 6.50
N THR A 71 -7.05 -8.56 5.44
CA THR A 71 -7.52 -9.86 4.95
C THR A 71 -6.50 -10.48 3.98
N GLU A 72 -6.25 -11.78 4.12
CA GLU A 72 -5.38 -12.52 3.20
C GLU A 72 -5.96 -12.57 1.77
N GLY A 73 -5.08 -12.67 0.77
CA GLY A 73 -5.46 -12.84 -0.64
C GLY A 73 -5.52 -11.54 -1.47
N LEU A 74 -5.08 -10.40 -0.93
CA LEU A 74 -5.04 -9.16 -1.70
C LEU A 74 -3.95 -9.17 -2.79
N PHE A 75 -2.86 -9.89 -2.56
CA PHE A 75 -1.71 -9.99 -3.46
C PHE A 75 -1.43 -11.45 -3.83
N LEU A 76 -0.86 -11.64 -5.02
CA LEU A 76 -0.41 -12.97 -5.49
C LEU A 76 0.95 -13.38 -4.92
N ARG A 77 1.79 -12.39 -4.59
CA ARG A 77 3.12 -12.62 -4.02
C ARG A 77 3.02 -13.06 -2.57
N SER A 78 4.05 -13.73 -2.04
CA SER A 78 4.16 -13.97 -0.61
C SER A 78 4.39 -12.65 0.13
N TYR A 79 3.66 -12.45 1.22
CA TYR A 79 3.78 -11.26 2.05
C TYR A 79 3.46 -11.55 3.52
N LYS A 80 3.87 -10.63 4.39
CA LYS A 80 3.47 -10.61 5.80
C LYS A 80 2.78 -9.28 6.12
N ILE A 81 1.60 -9.36 6.74
CA ILE A 81 0.91 -8.19 7.27
C ILE A 81 1.46 -7.88 8.67
N VAL A 82 1.87 -6.63 8.89
CA VAL A 82 2.39 -6.12 10.16
C VAL A 82 1.62 -4.85 10.52
N PRO A 83 0.54 -4.96 11.31
CA PRO A 83 -0.17 -3.79 11.83
C PRO A 83 0.76 -2.94 12.71
N ASP A 84 0.71 -1.62 12.53
CA ASP A 84 1.43 -0.70 13.41
C ASP A 84 0.72 -0.65 14.78
N GLN A 85 1.50 -0.91 15.84
CA GLN A 85 0.98 -0.98 17.22
C GLN A 85 0.74 0.42 17.82
N THR A 86 1.40 1.44 17.28
CA THR A 86 1.35 2.82 17.78
C THR A 86 0.42 3.70 16.96
N ASN A 87 0.18 3.34 15.70
CA ASN A 87 -0.70 4.07 14.80
C ASN A 87 -1.72 3.13 14.14
N PRO A 88 -2.95 3.03 14.67
CA PRO A 88 -3.96 2.10 14.16
C PRO A 88 -4.47 2.46 12.75
N GLY A 89 -4.11 3.63 12.22
CA GLY A 89 -4.38 4.07 10.86
C GLY A 89 -3.33 3.63 9.83
N VAL A 90 -2.32 2.84 10.26
CA VAL A 90 -1.23 2.34 9.42
C VAL A 90 -1.16 0.82 9.47
N THR A 91 -0.92 0.21 8.32
CA THR A 91 -0.59 -1.21 8.20
C THR A 91 0.62 -1.36 7.28
N MET A 92 1.61 -2.13 7.68
CA MET A 92 2.75 -2.48 6.85
C MET A 92 2.55 -3.84 6.21
N ILE A 93 2.99 -3.99 4.96
CA ILE A 93 3.04 -5.26 4.26
C ILE A 93 4.46 -5.49 3.79
N VAL A 94 5.08 -6.56 4.25
CA VAL A 94 6.45 -6.92 3.87
C VAL A 94 6.37 -7.99 2.78
N PHE A 95 6.86 -7.66 1.59
CA PHE A 95 6.95 -8.57 0.46
C PHE A 95 8.31 -9.27 0.45
N ALA A 96 8.26 -10.59 0.24
CA ALA A 96 9.43 -11.44 0.00
C ALA A 96 9.62 -11.70 -1.50
#